data_AF-A0AAF0W1G8-F1
#
_entry.id   AF-A0AAF0W1G8-F1
#
_cell.length_a   1.000
_cell.length_b   1.000
_cell.length_c   1.000
_cell.angle_alpha   90.00
_cell.angle_beta   90.00
_cell.angle_gamma   90.00
#
_symmetry.space_group_name_H-M   'P 1'
#
loop_
_entity.id
_entity.type
_entity.pdbx_description
1 polymer ?
#
loop_
_entity_poly.entity_id
_entity_poly.type
_entity_poly.pdbx_seq_one_letter_code
_entity_poly.pdbx_strand_id
1 'polypeptide(L)'
;MLVSSATIEGRAAAENAVLGPRRRVRHEIVPAGSFTDPEYGSVGLTEEQARARYDCVVGVARYEDMLRPVADGQPEGFCKLIVETAERRIVGAHVFGEYSAEVIQMVAACMAAGMRVEDVAELQFAFPTFTEGVSQAARMVVNQLGVRPMSRLWSSLGATPSVLE
;
A
#
# COMPACT_ATOMS: atom_id res chain seq x y z
N MET A 1 4.60 20.04 -2.21
CA MET A 1 4.11 20.12 -3.60
C MET A 1 4.78 19.03 -4.40
N LEU A 2 4.02 18.27 -5.20
CA LEU A 2 4.54 17.22 -6.07
C LEU A 2 4.31 17.60 -7.53
N VAL A 3 5.23 17.22 -8.41
CA VAL A 3 5.12 17.50 -9.86
C VAL A 3 3.85 16.87 -10.44
N SER A 4 3.54 15.63 -10.04
CA SER A 4 2.34 14.90 -10.48
C SER A 4 1.03 15.63 -10.11
N SER A 5 0.92 16.13 -8.88
CA SER A 5 -0.23 16.94 -8.45
C SER A 5 -0.34 18.22 -9.28
N ALA A 6 0.77 18.95 -9.44
CA ALA A 6 0.79 20.19 -10.22
C ALA A 6 0.38 19.97 -11.69
N THR A 7 0.78 18.85 -12.30
CA THR A 7 0.34 18.49 -13.67
C THR A 7 -1.18 18.28 -13.75
N ILE A 8 -1.77 17.57 -12.79
CA ILE A 8 -3.22 17.32 -12.76
C ILE A 8 -4.00 18.61 -12.47
N GLU A 9 -3.51 19.42 -11.52
CA GLU A 9 -4.09 20.74 -11.21
C GLU A 9 -4.02 21.68 -12.41
N GLY A 10 -2.86 21.78 -13.07
CA GLY A 10 -2.68 22.62 -14.25
C GLY A 10 -3.60 22.22 -15.39
N ARG A 11 -3.76 20.91 -15.64
CA ARG A 11 -4.72 20.40 -16.61
C ARG A 11 -6.16 20.78 -16.25
N ALA A 12 -6.56 20.60 -14.99
CA ALA A 12 -7.90 20.97 -14.54
C ALA A 12 -8.16 22.48 -14.63
N ALA A 13 -7.15 23.30 -14.33
CA ALA A 13 -7.23 24.75 -14.47
C ALA A 13 -7.43 25.15 -15.94
N ALA A 14 -6.64 24.58 -16.86
CA ALA A 14 -6.78 24.83 -18.29
C ALA A 14 -8.15 24.40 -18.84
N GLU A 15 -8.62 23.19 -18.48
CA GLU A 15 -9.95 22.71 -18.86
C GLU A 15 -11.05 23.64 -18.33
N ASN A 16 -10.95 24.07 -17.07
CA ASN A 16 -11.94 24.95 -16.46
C ASN A 16 -11.93 26.37 -17.04
N ALA A 17 -10.77 26.88 -17.45
CA ALA A 17 -10.66 28.20 -18.06
C ALA A 17 -11.39 28.28 -19.41
N VAL A 18 -11.43 27.19 -20.17
CA VAL A 18 -12.05 27.13 -21.50
C VAL A 18 -13.49 26.61 -21.46
N LEU A 19 -13.78 25.62 -20.61
CA LEU A 19 -15.06 24.88 -20.61
C LEU A 19 -15.97 25.25 -19.42
N GLY A 20 -15.55 26.18 -18.57
CA GLY A 20 -16.21 26.52 -17.30
C GLY A 20 -15.84 25.55 -16.17
N PRO A 21 -16.19 25.86 -14.90
CA PRO A 21 -15.68 25.21 -13.69
C PRO A 21 -16.30 23.82 -13.46
N ARG A 22 -16.04 22.88 -14.37
CA ARG A 22 -16.64 21.53 -14.38
C ARG A 22 -15.76 20.49 -13.70
N ARG A 23 -14.45 20.72 -13.62
CA ARG A 23 -13.49 19.77 -13.05
C ARG A 23 -13.02 20.22 -11.68
N ARG A 24 -13.07 19.29 -10.71
CA ARG A 24 -12.45 19.46 -9.39
C ARG A 24 -11.38 18.40 -9.20
N VAL A 25 -10.21 18.82 -8.73
CA VAL A 25 -9.12 17.90 -8.36
C VAL A 25 -9.23 17.61 -6.87
N ARG A 26 -9.23 16.32 -6.51
CA ARG A 26 -9.17 15.86 -5.13
C ARG A 26 -7.81 15.20 -4.90
N HIS A 27 -7.17 15.53 -3.80
CA HIS A 27 -5.85 15.03 -3.43
C HIS A 27 -5.94 13.99 -2.31
N GLU A 28 -6.87 13.03 -2.47
CA GLU A 28 -7.08 11.98 -1.48
C GLU A 28 -6.11 10.81 -1.68
N ILE A 29 -5.78 10.49 -2.93
CA ILE A 29 -4.89 9.39 -3.32
C ILE A 29 -3.76 9.99 -4.14
N VAL A 30 -2.72 10.45 -3.45
CA VAL A 30 -1.53 11.04 -4.06
C VAL A 30 -0.32 10.24 -3.58
N PRO A 31 0.23 9.33 -4.42
CA PRO A 31 1.48 8.66 -4.07
C PRO A 31 2.63 9.66 -4.09
N ALA A 32 3.49 9.55 -3.09
CA ALA A 32 4.71 10.32 -2.93
C ALA A 32 5.88 9.37 -2.69
N GLY A 33 7.03 9.67 -3.30
CA GLY A 33 8.27 8.93 -3.12
C GLY A 33 9.41 9.86 -2.72
N SER A 34 10.33 9.32 -1.93
CA SER A 34 11.67 9.84 -1.66
C SER A 34 12.68 8.90 -2.33
N PHE A 35 13.61 9.48 -3.09
CA PHE A 35 14.65 8.75 -3.83
C PHE A 35 15.96 8.73 -3.04
N THR A 36 15.84 8.54 -1.72
CA THR A 36 16.97 8.26 -0.83
C THR A 36 17.42 6.82 -1.01
N ASP A 37 18.54 6.46 -0.40
CA ASP A 37 19.03 5.09 -0.35
C ASP A 37 19.05 4.61 1.11
N PRO A 38 18.13 3.72 1.54
CA PRO A 38 17.01 3.17 0.76
C PRO A 38 15.85 4.17 0.54
N GLU A 39 14.98 3.85 -0.42
CA GLU A 39 13.82 4.69 -0.79
C GLU A 39 12.72 4.66 0.29
N TYR A 40 11.82 5.65 0.19
CA TYR A 40 10.57 5.66 0.95
C TYR A 40 9.40 6.07 0.05
N GLY A 41 8.27 5.40 0.18
CA GLY A 41 7.02 5.68 -0.54
C GLY A 41 5.84 5.79 0.42
N SER A 42 4.89 6.68 0.15
CA SER A 42 3.63 6.76 0.90
C SER A 42 2.44 7.23 0.07
N VAL A 43 1.25 6.80 0.46
CA VAL A 43 -0.03 7.28 -0.08
C VAL A 43 -1.09 7.25 1.02
N GLY A 44 -1.99 8.24 1.03
CA GLY A 44 -3.10 8.28 1.98
C GLY A 44 -2.68 8.68 3.39
N LEU A 45 -3.36 8.10 4.38
CA LEU A 45 -3.24 8.47 5.79
C LEU A 45 -2.07 7.77 6.49
N THR A 46 -1.47 8.45 7.47
CA THR A 46 -0.63 7.77 8.48
C THR A 46 -1.49 6.94 9.43
N GLU A 47 -0.86 6.02 10.19
CA GLU A 47 -1.58 5.24 11.20
C GLU A 47 -2.27 6.12 12.25
N GLU A 48 -1.60 7.18 12.71
CA GLU A 48 -2.17 8.13 13.68
C GLU A 48 -3.41 8.82 13.10
N GLN A 49 -3.33 9.29 11.85
CA GLN A 49 -4.43 9.93 11.16
C GLN A 49 -5.59 8.96 10.87
N ALA A 50 -5.28 7.70 10.56
CA ALA A 50 -6.28 6.66 10.32
C ALA A 50 -7.01 6.30 11.61
N ARG A 51 -6.30 6.05 12.72
CA ARG A 51 -6.89 5.76 14.04
C ARG A 51 -7.75 6.90 14.58
N ALA A 52 -7.44 8.14 14.22
CA ALA A 52 -8.27 9.29 14.59
C ALA A 52 -9.60 9.37 13.82
N ARG A 53 -9.77 8.60 12.74
CA ARG A 53 -10.94 8.69 11.84
C ARG A 53 -11.71 7.37 11.68
N TYR A 54 -11.04 6.24 11.88
CA TYR A 54 -11.55 4.91 11.60
C TYR A 54 -11.07 3.90 12.64
N ASP A 55 -11.87 2.86 12.86
CA ASP A 55 -11.36 1.59 13.34
C ASP A 55 -10.55 0.94 12.22
N CYS A 56 -9.25 0.73 12.45
CA CYS A 56 -8.32 0.26 11.41
C CYS A 56 -7.43 -0.90 11.86
N VAL A 57 -7.07 -1.74 10.90
CA VAL A 57 -6.10 -2.83 11.03
C VAL A 57 -4.88 -2.54 10.16
N VAL A 58 -3.71 -2.99 10.62
CA VAL A 58 -2.43 -2.78 9.95
C VAL A 58 -1.80 -4.11 9.59
N GLY A 59 -1.33 -4.23 8.34
CA GLY A 59 -0.50 -5.34 7.87
C GLY A 59 0.87 -4.83 7.47
N VAL A 60 1.94 -5.54 7.88
CA VAL A 60 3.32 -5.17 7.60
C VAL A 60 4.08 -6.38 7.05
N ALA A 61 4.38 -6.37 5.75
CA ALA A 61 5.30 -7.32 5.14
C ALA A 61 6.72 -6.79 5.26
N ARG A 62 7.64 -7.55 5.85
CA ARG A 62 9.04 -7.16 5.99
C ARG A 62 9.85 -7.69 4.80
N TYR A 63 10.77 -6.88 4.28
CA TYR A 63 11.59 -7.26 3.13
C TYR A 63 12.51 -8.46 3.44
N GLU A 64 12.94 -8.62 4.68
CA GLU A 64 13.73 -9.77 5.15
C GLU A 64 12.98 -11.11 5.04
N ASP A 65 11.64 -11.09 5.04
CA ASP A 65 10.78 -12.27 4.88
C ASP A 65 10.42 -12.55 3.40
N MET A 66 10.95 -11.75 2.47
CA MET A 66 10.62 -11.81 1.05
C MET A 66 11.79 -12.31 0.20
N LEU A 67 11.50 -13.12 -0.82
CA LEU A 67 12.55 -13.71 -1.65
C LEU A 67 13.32 -12.68 -2.45
N ARG A 68 12.64 -11.73 -3.12
CA ARG A 68 13.30 -10.78 -4.01
C ARG A 68 14.25 -9.81 -3.28
N PRO A 69 13.85 -9.12 -2.20
CA PRO A 69 14.74 -8.21 -1.49
C PRO A 69 15.97 -8.93 -0.94
N VAL A 70 15.80 -10.13 -0.38
CA VAL A 70 16.91 -10.96 0.12
C VAL A 70 17.85 -11.38 -1.01
N ALA A 71 17.32 -11.84 -2.14
CA ALA A 71 18.12 -12.26 -3.29
C ALA A 71 18.93 -11.12 -3.91
N ASP A 72 18.38 -9.89 -3.90
CA ASP A 72 19.03 -8.69 -4.41
C ASP A 72 20.01 -8.06 -3.38
N GLY A 73 20.13 -8.64 -2.17
CA GLY A 73 21.01 -8.13 -1.11
C GLY A 73 20.49 -6.87 -0.41
N GLN A 74 19.19 -6.59 -0.53
CA GLN A 74 18.50 -5.42 0.03
C GLN A 74 17.35 -5.84 0.98
N PRO A 75 17.63 -6.57 2.08
CA PRO A 75 16.59 -7.08 2.98
C PRO A 75 16.00 -6.01 3.90
N GLU A 76 16.63 -4.83 4.00
CA GLU A 76 16.12 -3.72 4.81
C GLU A 76 14.89 -3.11 4.16
N GLY A 77 13.76 -3.15 4.86
CA GLY A 77 12.54 -2.53 4.38
C GLY A 77 11.26 -3.18 4.86
N PHE A 78 10.15 -2.54 4.52
CA PHE A 78 8.81 -3.08 4.73
C PHE A 78 7.79 -2.45 3.77
N CYS A 79 6.70 -3.17 3.53
CA CYS A 79 5.46 -2.65 2.97
C CYS A 79 4.36 -2.69 4.04
N LYS A 80 3.81 -1.52 4.37
CA LYS A 80 2.73 -1.36 5.36
C LYS A 80 1.44 -0.91 4.69
N LEU A 81 0.35 -1.62 4.98
CA LEU A 81 -1.01 -1.23 4.60
C LEU A 81 -1.85 -0.92 5.84
N ILE A 82 -2.63 0.15 5.76
CA ILE A 82 -3.56 0.59 6.80
C ILE A 82 -4.97 0.50 6.20
N VAL A 83 -5.82 -0.31 6.83
CA VAL A 83 -7.13 -0.68 6.29
C VAL A 83 -8.21 -0.33 7.29
N GLU A 84 -9.21 0.43 6.88
CA GLU A 84 -10.38 0.66 7.72
C GLU A 84 -11.29 -0.59 7.72
N THR A 85 -11.90 -0.87 8.86
CA THR A 85 -12.55 -2.17 9.10
C THR A 85 -13.99 -2.27 8.58
N ALA A 86 -14.68 -1.14 8.41
CA ALA A 86 -16.10 -1.12 8.06
C ALA A 86 -16.32 -1.47 6.59
N GLU A 87 -15.59 -0.83 5.68
CA GLU A 87 -15.67 -1.04 4.24
C GLU A 87 -14.50 -1.86 3.68
N ARG A 88 -13.52 -2.21 4.54
CA ARG A 88 -12.33 -3.02 4.23
C ARG A 88 -11.44 -2.39 3.15
N ARG A 89 -11.37 -1.05 3.12
CA ARG A 89 -10.60 -0.27 2.14
C ARG A 89 -9.25 0.12 2.71
N ILE A 90 -8.24 0.13 1.85
CA ILE A 90 -6.93 0.70 2.17
C ILE A 90 -7.10 2.22 2.27
N VAL A 91 -6.80 2.79 3.45
CA VAL A 91 -6.87 4.23 3.71
C VAL A 91 -5.49 4.89 3.75
N GLY A 92 -4.44 4.07 3.84
CA GLY A 92 -3.06 4.55 3.80
C GLY A 92 -2.07 3.41 3.59
N ALA A 93 -0.90 3.75 3.06
CA ALA A 93 0.21 2.83 2.91
C ALA A 93 1.55 3.55 2.99
N HIS A 94 2.55 2.82 3.48
CA HIS A 94 3.91 3.30 3.64
C HIS A 94 4.87 2.17 3.28
N VAL A 95 5.84 2.46 2.43
CA VAL A 95 6.86 1.51 1.98
C VAL A 95 8.21 2.13 2.25
N PHE A 96 9.12 1.35 2.79
CA PHE A 96 10.51 1.73 3.02
C PHE A 96 11.39 0.59 2.51
N GLY A 97 12.49 0.90 1.83
CA GLY A 97 13.34 -0.10 1.17
C GLY A 97 13.44 0.12 -0.34
N GLU A 98 14.24 -0.72 -0.99
CA GLU A 98 14.44 -0.69 -2.46
C GLU A 98 13.10 -0.74 -3.23
N TYR A 99 13.00 0.03 -4.32
CA TYR A 99 11.81 0.19 -5.17
C TYR A 99 10.54 0.72 -4.47
N SER A 100 10.65 1.36 -3.31
CA SER A 100 9.48 1.88 -2.57
C SER A 100 8.59 2.81 -3.39
N ALA A 101 9.17 3.64 -4.28
CA ALA A 101 8.40 4.54 -5.13
C ALA A 101 7.51 3.81 -6.16
N GLU A 102 7.97 2.66 -6.67
CA GLU A 102 7.20 1.82 -7.60
C GLU A 102 6.16 0.97 -6.87
N VAL A 103 6.51 0.43 -5.70
CA VAL A 103 5.58 -0.36 -4.88
C VAL A 103 4.41 0.50 -4.40
N ILE A 104 4.67 1.74 -3.95
CA ILE A 104 3.58 2.62 -3.49
C ILE A 104 2.64 3.03 -4.63
N GLN A 105 3.14 3.15 -5.86
CA GLN A 105 2.32 3.43 -7.03
C GLN A 105 1.28 2.32 -7.28
N MET A 106 1.65 1.06 -7.05
CA MET A 106 0.72 -0.07 -7.12
C MET A 106 -0.39 0.05 -6.07
N VAL A 107 -0.05 0.41 -4.82
CA VAL A 107 -1.05 0.59 -3.77
C VAL A 107 -2.00 1.75 -4.09
N ALA A 108 -1.47 2.86 -4.58
CA ALA A 108 -2.27 4.00 -5.00
C ALA A 108 -3.24 3.63 -6.14
N ALA A 109 -2.81 2.77 -7.08
CA ALA A 109 -3.68 2.27 -8.14
C ALA A 109 -4.83 1.41 -7.59
N CYS A 110 -4.56 0.51 -6.64
CA CYS A 110 -5.60 -0.28 -5.95
C CYS A 110 -6.60 0.61 -5.20
N MET A 111 -6.11 1.63 -4.48
CA MET A 111 -6.96 2.60 -3.79
C MET A 111 -7.83 3.38 -4.77
N ALA A 112 -7.25 3.86 -5.89
CA ALA A 112 -7.97 4.62 -6.90
C ALA A 112 -9.03 3.77 -7.63
N ALA A 113 -8.79 2.47 -7.76
CA ALA A 113 -9.75 1.50 -8.29
C ALA A 113 -10.85 1.12 -7.28
N GLY A 114 -10.76 1.58 -6.02
CA GLY A 114 -11.74 1.27 -4.98
C GLY A 114 -11.73 -0.19 -4.52
N MET A 115 -10.59 -0.87 -4.67
CA MET A 115 -10.46 -2.27 -4.27
C MET A 115 -10.54 -2.43 -2.76
N ARG A 116 -11.21 -3.50 -2.30
CA ARG A 116 -11.13 -3.93 -0.90
C ARG A 116 -9.84 -4.71 -0.67
N VAL A 117 -9.39 -4.79 0.57
CA VAL A 117 -8.14 -5.47 0.92
C VAL A 117 -8.12 -6.93 0.50
N GLU A 118 -9.25 -7.64 0.56
CA GLU A 118 -9.35 -9.02 0.09
C GLU A 118 -9.23 -9.15 -1.43
N ASP A 119 -9.63 -8.13 -2.20
CA ASP A 119 -9.45 -8.14 -3.65
C ASP A 119 -7.96 -7.96 -3.98
N VAL A 120 -7.24 -7.14 -3.21
CA VAL A 120 -5.79 -6.94 -3.34
C VAL A 120 -5.00 -8.20 -2.93
N ALA A 121 -5.45 -8.91 -1.89
CA ALA A 121 -4.82 -10.14 -1.42
C ALA A 121 -4.86 -11.29 -2.46
N GLU A 122 -5.86 -11.27 -3.35
CA GLU A 122 -6.09 -12.27 -4.41
C GLU A 122 -5.49 -11.85 -5.76
N LEU A 123 -4.95 -10.64 -5.89
CA LEU A 123 -4.25 -10.24 -7.11
C LEU A 123 -3.07 -11.18 -7.37
N GLN A 124 -2.90 -11.56 -8.63
CA GLN A 124 -1.75 -12.33 -9.08
C GLN A 124 -0.57 -11.40 -9.31
N PHE A 125 0.31 -11.30 -8.33
CA PHE A 125 1.58 -10.59 -8.46
C PHE A 125 2.61 -11.44 -9.21
N ALA A 126 3.49 -10.78 -9.96
CA ALA A 126 4.67 -11.43 -10.52
C ALA A 126 5.61 -11.88 -9.39
N PHE A 127 6.22 -13.05 -9.55
CA PHE A 127 7.10 -13.67 -8.55
C PHE A 127 8.48 -13.99 -9.17
N PRO A 128 9.60 -13.70 -8.48
CA PRO A 128 9.70 -12.92 -7.24
C PRO A 128 9.80 -11.40 -7.52
N THR A 129 9.04 -10.56 -6.80
CA THR A 129 9.10 -9.09 -6.93
C THR A 129 8.95 -8.33 -5.59
N PHE A 130 9.43 -7.08 -5.53
CA PHE A 130 9.21 -6.19 -4.36
C PHE A 130 7.72 -5.89 -4.14
N THR A 131 6.94 -5.81 -5.21
CA THR A 131 5.50 -5.54 -5.16
C THR A 131 4.71 -6.64 -4.45
N GLU A 132 5.28 -7.84 -4.29
CA GLU A 132 4.66 -8.91 -3.48
C GLU A 132 4.47 -8.52 -2.02
N GLY A 133 5.23 -7.54 -1.50
CA GLY A 133 5.02 -6.99 -0.16
C GLY A 133 3.60 -6.44 0.02
N VAL A 134 2.98 -5.92 -1.05
CA VAL A 134 1.58 -5.48 -1.06
C VAL A 134 0.64 -6.66 -0.84
N SER A 135 0.87 -7.78 -1.55
CA SER A 135 0.07 -9.00 -1.41
C SER A 135 0.19 -9.59 0.00
N GLN A 136 1.42 -9.71 0.50
CA GLN A 136 1.67 -10.25 1.84
C GLN A 136 1.03 -9.39 2.94
N ALA A 137 1.20 -8.07 2.88
CA ALA A 137 0.58 -7.16 3.83
C ALA A 137 -0.95 -7.22 3.77
N ALA A 138 -1.54 -7.27 2.57
CA ALA A 138 -2.99 -7.40 2.39
C ALA A 138 -3.51 -8.73 2.98
N ARG A 139 -2.81 -9.83 2.74
CA ARG A 139 -3.15 -11.16 3.30
C ARG A 139 -3.08 -11.17 4.83
N MET A 140 -2.08 -10.53 5.43
CA MET A 140 -2.01 -10.37 6.89
C MET A 140 -3.21 -9.62 7.44
N VAL A 141 -3.67 -8.55 6.77
CA VAL A 141 -4.88 -7.81 7.18
C VAL A 141 -6.12 -8.70 7.03
N VAL A 142 -6.28 -9.41 5.90
CA VAL A 142 -7.42 -10.31 5.67
C VAL A 142 -7.50 -11.39 6.75
N ASN A 143 -6.36 -11.96 7.14
CA ASN A 143 -6.26 -12.94 8.22
C ASN A 143 -6.72 -12.34 9.56
N GLN A 144 -6.24 -11.13 9.90
CA GLN A 144 -6.61 -10.42 11.13
C GLN A 144 -8.11 -10.08 11.17
N LEU A 145 -8.71 -9.73 10.03
CA LEU A 145 -10.14 -9.41 9.93
C LEU A 145 -11.04 -10.66 9.93
N GLY A 146 -10.50 -11.85 9.68
CA GLY A 146 -11.27 -13.09 9.63
C GLY A 146 -12.30 -13.16 8.49
N VAL A 147 -12.18 -12.31 7.47
CA VAL A 147 -13.19 -12.14 6.42
C VAL A 147 -13.12 -13.19 5.30
N ARG A 148 -12.08 -14.04 5.28
CA ARG A 148 -12.00 -15.22 4.40
C ARG A 148 -11.22 -16.38 5.06
N PRO A 149 -11.62 -17.65 4.85
CA PRO A 149 -10.82 -18.79 5.24
C PRO A 149 -9.57 -18.86 4.35
N MET A 150 -8.41 -18.54 4.93
CA MET A 150 -7.13 -18.71 4.26
C MET A 150 -6.65 -20.16 4.39
N SER A 151 -5.93 -20.67 3.39
CA SER A 151 -5.28 -21.98 3.50
C SER A 151 -4.29 -22.00 4.67
N ARG A 152 -4.06 -23.16 5.30
CA ARG A 152 -3.15 -23.30 6.46
C ARG A 152 -1.72 -22.83 6.18
N LEU A 153 -1.28 -22.86 4.92
CA LEU A 153 0.03 -22.37 4.48
C LEU A 153 0.16 -20.84 4.56
N TRP A 154 -0.96 -20.11 4.59
CA TRP A 154 -0.97 -18.65 4.59
C TRP A 154 -1.39 -18.05 5.94
N SER A 155 -2.04 -18.83 6.81
CA SER A 155 -2.35 -18.41 8.18
C SER A 155 -1.10 -18.22 9.05
N SER A 156 0.06 -18.73 8.62
CA SER A 156 1.35 -18.54 9.30
C SER A 156 2.09 -17.25 8.90
N LEU A 157 1.63 -16.51 7.88
CA LEU A 157 2.23 -15.23 7.50
C LEU A 157 2.00 -14.19 8.60
N GLY A 158 3.07 -13.77 9.26
CA GLY A 158 3.03 -12.84 10.40
C GLY A 158 3.05 -13.50 11.78
N ALA A 159 3.01 -14.84 11.86
CA ALA A 159 3.38 -15.53 13.09
C ALA A 159 4.90 -15.45 13.22
N THR A 160 5.39 -14.80 14.28
CA THR A 160 6.80 -14.93 14.67
C THR A 160 7.05 -16.42 14.88
N PRO A 161 8.09 -17.04 14.27
CA PRO A 161 8.40 -18.43 14.58
C PRO A 161 8.64 -18.50 16.09
N SER A 162 7.78 -19.24 16.80
CA SER A 162 8.06 -19.59 18.18
C SER A 162 9.37 -20.38 18.13
N VAL A 163 10.43 -19.77 18.65
CA VAL A 163 11.71 -20.45 18.84
C VAL A 163 11.42 -21.67 19.72
N LEU A 164 11.57 -22.86 19.13
CA LEU A 164 11.83 -24.16 19.76
C LEU A 164 11.06 -24.49 21.05
N GLU A 165 10.11 -25.42 20.94
CA GLU A 165 10.00 -26.55 21.89
C GLU A 165 10.10 -27.87 21.11
#